data_AF-A0A0F8W077-F1
#
_entry.id   AF-A0A0F8W077-F1
#
_cell.length_a   1.000
_cell.length_b   1.000
_cell.length_c   1.000
_cell.angle_alpha   90.00
_cell.angle_beta   90.00
_cell.angle_gamma   90.00
#
_symmetry.space_group_name_H-M   'P 1'
#
loop_
_entity.id
_entity.type
_entity.pdbx_description
1 polymer ?
#
loop_
_entity_poly.entity_id
_entity_poly.type
_entity_poly.pdbx_seq_one_letter_code
_entity_poly.pdbx_strand_id
1 'polypeptide(L)'
;MRTDKSGFSLMEIFIVMVVLAIIASIAVPKLSQAASQAQCTYLCDALQEVRSGIALYSADHDDRYPGSGSATWVEAMTGRTNSQGDVYTSEMAQAGEKAFGPYLDCVPKNPYSDLNTVEVTDIDMQMATTTTGWYFNCETGLFRANDLDAHMNY
;
A
#
# COMPACT_ATOMS: atom_id res chain seq x y z
N MET A 1 29.79 30.99 -52.16
CA MET A 1 29.30 30.96 -50.77
C MET A 1 30.13 29.95 -49.99
N ARG A 2 31.04 30.40 -49.12
CA ARG A 2 31.73 29.53 -48.17
C ARG A 2 30.83 29.43 -46.94
N THR A 3 30.36 28.22 -46.65
CA THR A 3 29.63 27.93 -45.42
C THR A 3 30.66 27.61 -44.34
N ASP A 4 30.86 28.52 -43.38
CA ASP A 4 31.68 28.22 -42.22
C ASP A 4 31.00 27.13 -41.39
N LYS A 5 31.63 25.96 -41.34
CA LYS A 5 31.24 24.89 -40.42
C LYS A 5 31.84 25.20 -39.06
N SER A 6 31.05 25.83 -38.19
CA SER A 6 31.39 25.97 -36.77
C SER A 6 31.36 24.59 -36.11
N GLY A 7 32.53 24.02 -35.82
CA GLY A 7 32.67 22.83 -34.98
C GLY A 7 32.71 23.23 -33.50
N PHE A 8 32.10 22.42 -32.63
CA PHE A 8 32.20 22.58 -31.18
C PHE A 8 33.66 22.45 -30.73
N SER A 9 34.10 23.32 -29.83
CA SER A 9 35.43 23.21 -29.21
C SER A 9 35.44 22.10 -28.15
N LEU A 10 36.55 21.38 -28.03
CA LEU A 10 36.75 20.38 -26.97
C LEU A 10 36.59 21.00 -25.57
N MET A 11 37.04 22.25 -25.37
CA MET A 11 36.84 22.96 -24.10
C MET A 11 35.37 23.25 -23.82
N GLU A 12 34.58 23.47 -24.86
CA GLU A 12 33.17 23.84 -24.74
C GLU A 12 32.36 22.64 -24.23
N ILE A 13 32.62 21.45 -24.78
CA ILE A 13 32.05 20.20 -24.26
C ILE A 13 32.60 19.91 -22.84
N PHE A 14 33.87 20.21 -22.58
CA PHE A 14 34.47 19.99 -21.26
C PHE A 14 33.79 20.80 -20.15
N ILE A 15 33.59 22.10 -20.35
CA ILE A 15 32.94 22.96 -19.36
C ILE A 15 31.49 22.51 -19.13
N VAL A 16 30.77 22.14 -20.20
CA VAL A 16 29.40 21.60 -20.09
C VAL A 16 29.37 20.34 -19.22
N MET A 17 30.29 19.39 -19.44
CA MET A 17 30.37 18.17 -18.64
C MET A 17 30.68 18.46 -17.16
N VAL A 18 31.58 19.41 -16.87
CA VAL A 18 31.91 19.81 -15.49
C VAL A 18 30.68 20.40 -14.78
N VAL A 19 29.95 21.30 -15.44
CA VAL A 19 28.74 21.90 -14.86
C VAL A 19 27.66 20.83 -14.63
N LEU A 20 27.44 19.93 -15.59
CA LEU A 20 26.49 18.82 -15.44
C LEU A 20 26.88 17.89 -14.28
N ALA A 21 28.18 17.59 -14.09
CA ALA A 21 28.65 16.77 -12.98
C ALA A 21 28.37 17.41 -11.62
N ILE A 22 28.57 18.73 -11.48
CA ILE A 22 28.28 19.46 -10.25
C ILE A 22 26.78 19.42 -9.95
N ILE A 23 25.93 19.71 -10.94
CA ILE A 23 24.46 19.68 -10.75
C ILE A 23 23.99 18.25 -10.40
N ALA A 24 24.48 17.24 -11.11
CA ALA A 24 24.12 15.84 -10.86
C ALA A 24 24.49 15.39 -9.45
N SER A 25 25.66 15.78 -8.93
CA SER A 25 26.10 15.40 -7.58
C SER A 25 25.19 15.95 -6.46
N ILE A 26 24.50 17.07 -6.69
CA ILE A 26 23.54 17.65 -5.73
C ILE A 26 22.13 17.11 -5.97
N ALA A 27 21.75 16.91 -7.23
CA ALA A 27 20.40 16.49 -7.60
C ALA A 27 20.10 15.02 -7.23
N VAL A 28 21.05 14.11 -7.45
CA VAL A 28 20.88 12.67 -7.18
C VAL A 28 20.58 12.35 -5.70
N PRO A 29 21.34 12.84 -4.70
CA PRO A 29 21.03 12.54 -3.29
C PRO A 29 19.68 13.13 -2.87
N LYS A 30 19.33 14.33 -3.37
CA LYS A 30 18.01 14.95 -3.10
C LYS A 30 16.86 14.12 -3.66
N LEU A 31 17.00 13.60 -4.87
CA LEU A 31 15.97 12.76 -5.48
C LEU A 31 15.79 11.44 -4.72
N SER A 32 16.89 10.81 -4.29
CA SER A 32 16.83 9.57 -3.51
C SER A 32 16.16 9.77 -2.14
N GLN A 33 16.49 10.86 -1.44
CA GLN A 33 15.83 11.20 -0.18
C GLN A 33 14.34 11.49 -0.36
N ALA A 34 13.98 12.26 -1.39
CA ALA A 34 12.58 12.57 -1.69
C ALA A 34 11.77 11.31 -2.02
N ALA A 35 12.35 10.37 -2.79
CA ALA A 35 11.71 9.10 -3.10
C ALA A 35 11.46 8.26 -1.85
N SER A 36 12.45 8.14 -0.95
CA SER A 36 12.29 7.41 0.31
C SER A 36 11.23 8.04 1.23
N GLN A 37 11.19 9.36 1.32
CA GLN A 37 10.16 10.06 2.10
C GLN A 37 8.76 9.87 1.51
N ALA A 38 8.64 9.86 0.18
CA ALA A 38 7.37 9.61 -0.49
C ALA A 38 6.87 8.18 -0.24
N GLN A 39 7.75 7.18 -0.26
CA GLN A 39 7.41 5.79 0.08
C GLN A 39 6.91 5.67 1.52
N CYS A 40 7.59 6.29 2.49
CA CYS A 40 7.18 6.27 3.89
C CYS A 40 5.82 6.95 4.10
N THR A 41 5.60 8.10 3.46
CA THR A 41 4.32 8.81 3.52
C THR A 41 3.19 7.94 2.95
N TYR A 42 3.42 7.34 1.78
CA TYR A 42 2.47 6.45 1.15
C TYR A 42 2.18 5.19 1.99
N LEU A 43 3.19 4.64 2.68
CA LEU A 43 2.99 3.52 3.62
C LEU A 43 2.04 3.91 4.74
N CYS A 44 2.26 5.06 5.39
CA CYS A 44 1.40 5.55 6.46
C CYS A 44 -0.03 5.82 5.97
N ASP A 45 -0.18 6.44 4.79
CA ASP A 45 -1.49 6.72 4.20
C ASP A 45 -2.25 5.41 3.91
N ALA A 46 -1.59 4.42 3.31
CA ALA A 46 -2.18 3.10 3.04
C ALA A 46 -2.57 2.36 4.33
N LEU A 47 -1.73 2.42 5.37
CA LEU A 47 -2.07 1.86 6.69
C LEU A 47 -3.29 2.54 7.28
N GLN A 48 -3.37 3.87 7.21
CA GLN A 48 -4.50 4.64 7.73
C GLN A 48 -5.79 4.33 6.97
N GLU A 49 -5.73 4.22 5.65
CA GLU A 49 -6.87 3.86 4.79
C GLU A 49 -7.44 2.49 5.22
N VAL A 50 -6.59 1.46 5.28
CA VAL A 50 -7.02 0.11 5.63
C VAL A 50 -7.51 0.01 7.07
N ARG A 51 -6.80 0.61 8.03
CA ARG A 51 -7.20 0.63 9.45
C ARG A 51 -8.56 1.32 9.64
N SER A 52 -8.81 2.40 8.91
CA SER A 52 -10.11 3.09 8.93
C SER A 52 -11.22 2.21 8.36
N GLY A 53 -10.94 1.49 7.26
CA GLY A 53 -11.87 0.52 6.69
C GLY A 53 -12.20 -0.63 7.66
N ILE A 54 -11.19 -1.16 8.37
CA ILE A 54 -11.38 -2.22 9.38
C ILE A 54 -12.27 -1.74 10.52
N ALA A 55 -12.05 -0.51 11.01
CA ALA A 55 -12.87 0.08 12.06
C ALA A 55 -14.32 0.31 11.62
N LEU A 56 -14.54 0.68 10.34
CA LEU A 56 -15.88 0.79 9.79
C LEU A 56 -16.55 -0.59 9.64
N TYR A 57 -15.79 -1.60 9.21
CA TYR A 57 -16.28 -2.98 9.15
C TYR A 57 -16.73 -3.48 10.52
N SER A 58 -15.92 -3.29 11.56
CA SER A 58 -16.23 -3.78 12.91
C SER A 58 -17.49 -3.11 13.47
N ALA A 59 -17.68 -1.82 13.20
CA ALA A 59 -18.89 -1.10 13.59
C ALA A 59 -20.17 -1.65 12.94
N ASP A 60 -20.08 -2.15 11.70
CA ASP A 60 -21.20 -2.73 10.96
C ASP A 60 -21.47 -4.21 11.30
N HIS A 61 -20.54 -4.91 11.95
CA HIS A 61 -20.58 -6.37 12.19
C HIS A 61 -20.51 -6.78 13.66
N ASP A 62 -21.02 -5.95 14.57
CA ASP A 62 -21.05 -6.23 16.02
C ASP A 62 -19.64 -6.47 16.61
N ASP A 63 -18.71 -5.56 16.31
CA ASP A 63 -17.29 -5.59 16.74
C ASP A 63 -16.48 -6.79 16.24
N ARG A 64 -16.98 -7.53 15.25
CA ARG A 64 -16.21 -8.58 14.57
C ARG A 64 -15.27 -8.01 13.53
N TYR A 65 -14.11 -8.63 13.40
CA TYR A 65 -13.11 -8.26 12.42
C TYR A 65 -13.33 -8.93 11.05
N PRO A 66 -12.86 -8.30 9.96
CA PRO A 66 -12.94 -8.90 8.63
C PRO A 66 -12.26 -10.28 8.59
N GLY A 67 -12.93 -11.28 8.03
CA GLY A 67 -12.47 -12.67 8.02
C GLY A 67 -13.03 -13.56 9.13
N SER A 68 -13.89 -13.05 10.02
CA SER A 68 -14.57 -13.85 11.05
C SER A 68 -15.72 -14.71 10.52
N GLY A 69 -16.30 -14.34 9.38
CA GLY A 69 -17.42 -15.04 8.73
C GLY A 69 -16.95 -15.97 7.60
N SER A 70 -17.83 -16.27 6.64
CA SER A 70 -17.43 -17.08 5.48
C SER A 70 -16.58 -16.31 4.45
N ALA A 71 -16.62 -14.98 4.47
CA ALA A 71 -15.83 -14.15 3.57
C ALA A 71 -14.36 -14.12 3.99
N THR A 72 -13.45 -14.27 3.04
CA THR A 72 -12.03 -13.96 3.28
C THR A 72 -11.86 -12.48 3.63
N TRP A 73 -10.74 -12.12 4.25
CA TRP A 73 -10.45 -10.71 4.58
C TRP A 73 -10.58 -9.79 3.37
N VAL A 74 -10.05 -10.21 2.21
CA VAL A 74 -10.12 -9.40 0.97
C VAL A 74 -11.56 -9.25 0.51
N GLU A 75 -12.34 -10.32 0.48
CA GLU A 75 -13.77 -10.27 0.09
C GLU A 75 -14.59 -9.40 1.05
N ALA A 76 -14.29 -9.48 2.35
CA ALA A 76 -14.96 -8.69 3.38
C ALA A 76 -14.66 -7.18 3.24
N MET A 77 -13.44 -6.82 2.85
CA MET A 77 -12.99 -5.44 2.76
C MET A 77 -13.33 -4.77 1.43
N THR A 78 -13.17 -5.48 0.31
CA THR A 78 -13.40 -4.93 -1.04
C THR A 78 -14.75 -5.32 -1.64
N GLY A 79 -15.43 -6.30 -1.04
CA GLY A 79 -16.73 -6.79 -1.46
C GLY A 79 -17.85 -6.33 -0.54
N ARG A 80 -18.97 -7.06 -0.57
CA ARG A 80 -20.12 -6.81 0.30
C ARG A 80 -20.38 -8.04 1.15
N THR A 81 -20.72 -7.81 2.41
CA THR A 81 -21.04 -8.87 3.36
C THR A 81 -22.42 -8.67 3.95
N ASN A 82 -23.01 -9.75 4.46
CA ASN A 82 -24.19 -9.67 5.31
C ASN A 82 -23.80 -9.29 6.75
N SER A 83 -24.78 -9.18 7.65
CA SER A 83 -24.54 -8.87 9.07
C SER A 83 -23.62 -9.89 9.78
N GLN A 84 -23.47 -11.10 9.24
CA GLN A 84 -22.64 -12.16 9.83
C GLN A 84 -21.20 -12.19 9.30
N GLY A 85 -20.88 -11.34 8.32
CA GLY A 85 -19.58 -11.36 7.66
C GLY A 85 -19.46 -12.43 6.56
N ASP A 86 -20.59 -12.98 6.09
CA ASP A 86 -20.61 -13.87 4.93
C ASP A 86 -20.69 -13.07 3.64
N VAL A 87 -20.16 -13.63 2.55
CA VAL A 87 -20.21 -13.00 1.22
C VAL A 87 -21.68 -12.76 0.84
N TYR A 88 -22.02 -11.50 0.54
CA TYR A 88 -23.39 -11.13 0.23
C TYR A 88 -23.79 -11.62 -1.16
N THR A 89 -24.88 -12.40 -1.24
CA THR A 89 -25.33 -13.02 -2.48
C THR A 89 -26.63 -12.41 -3.02
N SER A 90 -26.96 -12.73 -4.26
CA SER A 90 -28.23 -12.34 -4.89
C SER A 90 -29.45 -12.98 -4.23
N GLU A 91 -29.30 -14.15 -3.61
CA GLU A 91 -30.37 -14.83 -2.86
C GLU A 91 -30.70 -14.06 -1.58
N MET A 92 -29.67 -13.62 -0.85
CA MET A 92 -29.82 -12.75 0.33
C MET A 92 -30.50 -11.42 -0.03
N ALA A 93 -30.15 -10.84 -1.19
CA ALA A 93 -30.80 -9.64 -1.69
C ALA A 93 -32.30 -9.85 -1.97
N GLN A 94 -32.69 -11.00 -2.52
CA GLN A 94 -34.10 -11.34 -2.74
C GLN A 94 -34.85 -11.58 -1.43
N ALA A 95 -34.16 -12.09 -0.40
CA ALA A 95 -34.70 -12.25 0.95
C ALA A 95 -34.82 -10.92 1.73
N GLY A 96 -34.35 -9.79 1.16
CA GLY A 96 -34.40 -8.48 1.79
C GLY A 96 -33.34 -8.25 2.87
N GLU A 97 -32.27 -9.06 2.90
CA GLU A 97 -31.17 -8.87 3.83
C GLU A 97 -30.33 -7.64 3.45
N LYS A 98 -29.84 -6.91 4.46
CA LYS A 98 -29.00 -5.73 4.24
C LYS A 98 -27.56 -6.15 3.91
N ALA A 99 -27.00 -5.53 2.88
CA ALA A 99 -25.57 -5.61 2.57
C ALA A 99 -24.79 -4.48 3.22
N PHE A 100 -23.60 -4.81 3.73
CA PHE A 100 -22.61 -3.89 4.28
C PHE A 100 -21.37 -3.84 3.38
N GLY A 101 -20.58 -2.77 3.49
CA GLY A 101 -19.44 -2.51 2.61
C GLY A 101 -19.80 -2.12 1.16
N PRO A 102 -18.80 -2.00 0.27
CA PRO A 102 -17.37 -2.23 0.52
C PRO A 102 -16.73 -1.15 1.40
N TYR A 103 -15.62 -1.50 2.04
CA TYR A 103 -14.87 -0.63 2.94
C TYR A 103 -13.58 -0.10 2.30
N LEU A 104 -13.11 -0.77 1.25
CA LEU A 104 -11.98 -0.39 0.42
C LEU A 104 -12.34 -0.57 -1.06
N ASP A 105 -11.85 0.33 -1.91
CA ASP A 105 -11.97 0.18 -3.37
C ASP A 105 -11.05 -0.94 -3.88
N CYS A 106 -9.85 -1.05 -3.32
CA CYS A 106 -8.92 -2.15 -3.52
C CYS A 106 -7.93 -2.22 -2.36
N VAL A 107 -7.20 -3.35 -2.24
CA VAL A 107 -6.09 -3.43 -1.27
C VAL A 107 -4.92 -2.61 -1.82
N PRO A 108 -4.45 -1.58 -1.09
CA PRO A 108 -3.32 -0.78 -1.54
C PRO A 108 -2.06 -1.63 -1.65
N LYS A 109 -1.18 -1.28 -2.59
CA LYS A 109 0.16 -1.90 -2.67
C LYS A 109 1.04 -1.42 -1.53
N ASN A 110 1.86 -2.29 -0.95
CA ASN A 110 2.93 -1.86 -0.06
C ASN A 110 4.06 -1.24 -0.90
N PRO A 111 4.51 0.00 -0.63
CA PRO A 111 5.52 0.70 -1.43
C PRO A 111 6.94 0.10 -1.34
N TYR A 112 7.20 -0.79 -0.39
CA TYR A 112 8.50 -1.44 -0.16
C TYR A 112 8.57 -2.86 -0.74
N SER A 113 7.45 -3.59 -0.81
CA SER A 113 7.40 -4.94 -1.40
C SER A 113 6.71 -5.00 -2.77
N ASP A 114 6.00 -3.94 -3.19
CA ASP A 114 5.14 -3.88 -4.40
C ASP A 114 4.03 -4.96 -4.42
N LEU A 115 3.71 -5.52 -3.26
CA LEU A 115 2.65 -6.52 -3.08
C LEU A 115 1.39 -5.87 -2.52
N ASN A 116 0.22 -6.32 -2.98
CA ASN A 116 -1.10 -5.96 -2.45
C ASN A 116 -1.79 -7.15 -1.74
N THR A 117 -1.01 -8.14 -1.31
CA THR A 117 -1.49 -9.33 -0.63
C THR A 117 -1.48 -9.13 0.88
N VAL A 118 -2.41 -9.80 1.56
CA VAL A 118 -2.56 -9.74 3.02
C VAL A 118 -2.41 -11.14 3.58
N GLU A 119 -1.48 -11.32 4.51
CA GLU A 119 -1.40 -12.51 5.35
C GLU A 119 -2.31 -12.34 6.56
N VAL A 120 -3.23 -13.28 6.73
CA VAL A 120 -4.23 -13.26 7.81
C VAL A 120 -3.93 -14.40 8.78
N THR A 121 -3.74 -14.07 10.05
CA THR A 121 -3.49 -15.05 11.11
C THR A 121 -4.28 -14.70 12.37
N ASP A 122 -4.42 -15.65 13.28
CA ASP A 122 -4.95 -15.47 14.64
C ASP A 122 -3.84 -15.23 15.70
N ILE A 123 -2.58 -15.36 15.28
CA ILE A 123 -1.40 -15.22 16.14
C ILE A 123 -0.64 -13.95 15.77
N ASP A 124 -0.28 -13.15 16.77
CA ASP A 124 0.62 -12.01 16.64
C ASP A 124 2.04 -12.46 16.23
N MET A 125 2.39 -12.23 14.97
CA MET A 125 3.73 -12.54 14.47
C MET A 125 4.74 -11.54 15.03
N GLN A 126 5.92 -12.02 15.46
CA GLN A 126 6.95 -11.15 16.01
C GLN A 126 7.91 -10.58 14.96
N MET A 127 7.95 -11.17 13.75
CA MET A 127 8.82 -10.77 12.64
C MET A 127 8.02 -10.74 11.33
N ALA A 128 8.47 -9.96 10.35
CA ALA A 128 7.91 -9.93 9.01
C ALA A 128 8.23 -11.22 8.25
N THR A 129 7.24 -11.79 7.55
CA THR A 129 7.45 -12.98 6.71
C THR A 129 8.00 -12.63 5.34
N THR A 130 7.84 -11.38 4.90
CA THR A 130 8.29 -10.83 3.60
C THR A 130 7.64 -11.48 2.38
N THR A 131 6.67 -12.38 2.58
CA THR A 131 5.96 -13.10 1.49
C THR A 131 4.69 -12.37 1.04
N THR A 132 4.14 -11.49 1.88
CA THR A 132 2.96 -10.68 1.58
C THR A 132 3.24 -9.19 1.84
N GLY A 133 2.41 -8.32 1.28
CA GLY A 133 2.56 -6.88 1.47
C GLY A 133 2.14 -6.42 2.86
N TRP A 134 1.12 -7.06 3.41
CA TRP A 134 0.47 -6.67 4.64
C TRP A 134 0.21 -7.86 5.54
N TYR A 135 0.08 -7.57 6.82
CA TYR A 135 -0.27 -8.54 7.85
C TYR A 135 -1.51 -8.05 8.58
N PHE A 136 -2.45 -8.98 8.82
CA PHE A 136 -3.64 -8.75 9.59
C PHE A 136 -3.83 -9.85 10.65
N ASN A 137 -4.06 -9.45 11.90
CA ASN A 137 -4.50 -10.35 12.96
C ASN A 137 -6.04 -10.33 13.05
N CYS A 138 -6.69 -11.47 12.81
CA CYS A 138 -8.15 -11.58 12.85
C CYS A 138 -8.76 -11.61 14.25
N GLU A 139 -7.97 -11.88 15.29
CA GLU A 139 -8.41 -11.86 16.70
C GLU A 139 -8.29 -10.45 17.30
N THR A 140 -7.21 -9.73 16.99
CA THR A 140 -6.93 -8.41 17.59
C THR A 140 -7.29 -7.23 16.71
N GLY A 141 -7.51 -7.45 15.40
CA GLY A 141 -7.73 -6.39 14.42
C GLY A 141 -6.46 -5.63 14.02
N LEU A 142 -5.29 -6.08 14.46
CA LEU A 142 -4.02 -5.43 14.16
C LEU A 142 -3.69 -5.53 12.67
N PHE A 143 -3.61 -4.40 11.99
CA PHE A 143 -3.13 -4.29 10.61
C PHE A 143 -1.80 -3.55 10.54
N ARG A 144 -0.81 -4.10 9.84
CA ARG A 144 0.53 -3.52 9.68
C ARG A 144 1.23 -4.00 8.41
N ALA A 145 2.35 -3.38 8.10
CA ALA A 145 3.22 -3.77 7.01
C ALA A 145 3.91 -5.12 7.29
N ASN A 146 4.14 -5.91 6.23
CA ASN A 146 4.79 -7.23 6.31
C ASN A 146 6.02 -7.36 5.39
N ASP A 147 6.67 -6.24 5.08
CA ASP A 147 7.86 -6.23 4.23
C ASP A 147 9.18 -6.32 5.02
N LEU A 148 9.29 -5.63 6.16
CA LEU A 148 10.50 -5.54 6.99
C LEU A 148 10.13 -5.31 8.46
N ASP A 149 10.95 -5.81 9.39
CA ASP A 149 10.70 -5.67 10.83
C ASP A 149 10.62 -4.21 11.30
N ALA A 150 11.40 -3.34 10.66
CA ALA A 150 11.39 -1.91 10.97
C ALA A 150 10.02 -1.25 10.68
N HIS A 151 9.28 -1.75 9.70
CA HIS A 151 8.01 -1.18 9.27
C HIS A 151 6.80 -1.71 10.07
N MET A 152 7.00 -2.72 10.93
CA MET A 152 5.93 -3.32 11.73
C MET A 152 5.36 -2.39 12.81
N ASN A 153 6.11 -1.35 13.20
CA ASN A 153 5.75 -0.42 14.28
C ASN A 153 5.08 0.88 13.80
N TYR A 154 4.87 1.03 12.49
CA TYR A 154 4.12 2.16 11.91
C TYR A 154 2.61 1.92 12.02
#